data_AF-A0A2H2YW74-F1
#
_entry.id   AF-A0A2H2YW74-F1
#
_cell.length_a   1.000
_cell.length_b   1.000
_cell.length_c   1.000
_cell.angle_alpha   90.00
_cell.angle_beta   90.00
_cell.angle_gamma   90.00
#
_symmetry.space_group_name_H-M   'P 1'
#
loop_
_entity.id
_entity.type
_entity.pdbx_description
1 polymer ?
#
loop_
_entity_poly.entity_id
_entity_poly.type
_entity_poly.pdbx_seq_one_letter_code
_entity_poly.pdbx_strand_id
1 'polypeptide(L)'
;MSFTNIIILSSLFIAFLVGWRWRTWFGHKATSVTTLDTDRKSRLEAKLAERVTLYKELYYKVQNLEDFPEVLPAAKEMLLELLEHGFSMARYKPQTCSILDLKEYDAVSLDMFLEAERQEVSDGFESYVRRRAAGSPRELFNTKEDAIQWLKRLAPLNLIDGAWLCRVHKITTPFVLRDVTKNAWQVFSEELGDGDVEKNHVLIYRDLLREHGVHLPACDSIEFIREHHELNDEQVWRNSIGQLLISLFPNEFLPEILGLNLHFEALAPTGLRATKECPEVGISAYYFALHVSIDNADSGHSGMALANIVAFMELMRKTGMMDCQQAWKRIQAGYLLSQSLDDSETPDVFEERLIQILHRKANLARKIHCTSRARIGGKSLSEWFSAPFSANEKGDEWKYGFLHALADSRPWVHRGNSGKSAYERALLDG
;
A
#
# COMPACT_ATOMS: atom_id res chain seq x y z
N MET A 1 4.41 -17.31 -16.24
CA MET A 1 5.44 -16.37 -16.74
C MET A 1 6.32 -15.99 -15.57
N SER A 2 7.64 -16.13 -15.68
CA SER A 2 8.57 -15.91 -14.56
C SER A 2 8.68 -14.42 -14.24
N PHE A 3 8.64 -14.07 -12.94
CA PHE A 3 8.71 -12.72 -12.35
C PHE A 3 9.97 -11.92 -12.78
N THR A 4 10.95 -12.61 -13.37
CA THR A 4 12.20 -12.04 -13.90
C THR A 4 12.03 -11.05 -15.06
N ASN A 5 10.93 -11.11 -15.81
CA ASN A 5 10.73 -10.23 -16.98
C ASN A 5 10.18 -8.83 -16.65
N ILE A 6 9.81 -8.54 -15.41
CA ILE A 6 9.29 -7.22 -15.00
C ILE A 6 10.43 -6.28 -14.50
N ILE A 7 11.64 -6.79 -14.24
CA ILE A 7 12.68 -6.06 -13.48
C ILE A 7 13.91 -5.59 -14.31
N ILE A 8 13.90 -5.74 -15.65
CA ILE A 8 15.09 -5.45 -16.48
C ILE A 8 15.03 -4.08 -17.20
N LEU A 9 15.89 -3.16 -16.71
CA LEU A 9 16.58 -2.01 -17.36
C LEU A 9 15.72 -0.92 -18.05
N SER A 10 15.86 0.37 -17.77
CA SER A 10 17.12 1.14 -17.75
C SER A 10 16.97 2.53 -17.09
N SER A 11 18.10 2.96 -16.54
CA SER A 11 18.43 4.14 -15.74
C SER A 11 18.45 5.50 -16.49
N LEU A 12 18.50 6.56 -15.66
CA LEU A 12 19.20 7.85 -15.80
C LEU A 12 18.45 9.10 -16.33
N PHE A 13 18.58 10.14 -15.48
CA PHE A 13 18.40 11.58 -15.69
C PHE A 13 16.98 12.09 -15.98
N ILE A 14 16.34 12.64 -14.94
CA ILE A 14 15.80 14.02 -14.83
C ILE A 14 15.15 14.11 -13.43
N ALA A 15 15.95 14.39 -12.40
CA ALA A 15 15.43 14.72 -11.06
C ALA A 15 16.03 16.02 -10.50
N PHE A 16 17.09 16.56 -11.12
CA PHE A 16 17.87 17.65 -10.52
C PHE A 16 17.56 19.06 -11.04
N LEU A 17 16.70 19.24 -12.05
CA LEU A 17 16.45 20.57 -12.65
C LEU A 17 15.01 21.09 -12.51
N VAL A 18 14.04 20.25 -12.12
CA VAL A 18 12.64 20.68 -11.98
C VAL A 18 12.32 21.15 -10.55
N GLY A 19 12.98 20.57 -9.53
CA GLY A 19 12.68 20.87 -8.13
C GLY A 19 13.04 22.28 -7.66
N TRP A 20 14.03 22.95 -8.28
CA TRP A 20 14.49 24.26 -7.79
C TRP A 20 13.80 25.46 -8.44
N ARG A 21 13.35 25.35 -9.70
CA ARG A 21 12.70 26.46 -10.42
C ARG A 21 11.20 26.59 -10.15
N TRP A 22 10.55 25.58 -9.59
CA TRP A 22 9.13 25.66 -9.18
C TRP A 22 8.91 26.38 -7.84
N ARG A 23 9.96 26.59 -7.03
CA ARG A 23 9.86 27.22 -5.70
C ARG A 23 9.94 28.75 -5.69
N THR A 24 10.23 29.42 -6.82
CA THR A 24 10.49 30.87 -6.83
C THR A 24 9.45 31.73 -7.58
N TRP A 25 8.33 31.16 -8.04
CA TRP A 25 7.31 31.95 -8.76
C TRP A 25 5.90 31.96 -8.16
N PHE A 26 5.58 31.06 -7.23
CA PHE A 26 4.30 31.10 -6.51
C PHE A 26 4.50 30.90 -5.02
N GLY A 27 4.69 32.02 -4.32
CA GLY A 27 4.39 32.07 -2.90
C GLY A 27 2.88 31.91 -2.69
N HIS A 28 2.53 31.03 -1.74
CA HIS A 28 1.20 30.80 -1.17
C HIS A 28 0.20 29.93 -1.98
N LYS A 29 -0.20 28.83 -1.32
CA LYS A 29 -1.34 27.91 -1.56
C LYS A 29 -1.33 27.12 -2.87
N ALA A 30 -0.76 25.90 -2.80
CA ALA A 30 -1.17 24.77 -3.63
C ALA A 30 -1.83 23.69 -2.76
N THR A 31 -2.98 24.01 -2.19
CA THR A 31 -3.98 23.00 -1.80
C THR A 31 -5.21 23.26 -2.65
N SER A 32 -5.27 22.64 -3.81
CA SER A 32 -6.54 22.46 -4.51
C SER A 32 -6.65 20.99 -4.89
N VAL A 33 -7.20 20.21 -3.96
CA VAL A 33 -7.79 18.91 -4.27
C VAL A 33 -8.84 19.18 -5.33
N THR A 34 -8.61 18.72 -6.56
CA THR A 34 -9.61 18.85 -7.61
C THR A 34 -10.72 17.85 -7.26
N THR A 35 -11.90 18.34 -6.91
CA THR A 35 -13.04 17.50 -6.53
C THR A 35 -13.52 16.68 -7.74
N LEU A 36 -13.69 15.36 -7.54
CA LEU A 36 -14.32 14.49 -8.54
C LEU A 36 -15.78 14.93 -8.75
N ASP A 37 -16.27 14.87 -9.99
CA ASP A 37 -17.69 15.09 -10.30
C ASP A 37 -18.56 13.92 -9.78
N THR A 38 -19.84 14.19 -9.52
CA THR A 38 -20.77 13.31 -8.79
C THR A 38 -20.99 11.96 -9.48
N ASP A 39 -21.15 11.93 -10.80
CA ASP A 39 -21.33 10.68 -11.58
C ASP A 39 -20.10 9.76 -11.49
N ARG A 40 -18.91 10.34 -11.34
CA ARG A 40 -17.65 9.57 -11.30
C ARG A 40 -17.24 9.15 -9.91
N LYS A 41 -17.55 9.98 -8.92
CA LYS A 41 -17.50 9.58 -7.51
C LYS A 41 -18.30 8.29 -7.31
N SER A 42 -19.52 8.22 -7.86
CA SER A 42 -20.37 7.03 -7.87
C SER A 42 -19.72 5.80 -8.56
N ARG A 43 -19.00 5.99 -9.67
CA ARG A 43 -18.29 4.89 -10.36
C ARG A 43 -17.07 4.37 -9.61
N LEU A 44 -16.23 5.26 -9.07
CA LEU A 44 -15.08 4.87 -8.26
C LEU A 44 -15.56 4.14 -6.99
N GLU A 45 -16.62 4.65 -6.36
CA GLU A 45 -17.28 3.98 -5.23
C GLU A 45 -17.78 2.58 -5.61
N ALA A 46 -18.39 2.40 -6.79
CA ALA A 46 -18.80 1.08 -7.27
C ALA A 46 -17.61 0.13 -7.50
N LYS A 47 -16.52 0.61 -8.12
CA LYS A 47 -15.29 -0.16 -8.35
C LYS A 47 -14.65 -0.59 -7.02
N LEU A 48 -14.60 0.30 -6.03
CA LEU A 48 -14.09 0.00 -4.70
C LEU A 48 -14.98 -1.01 -3.96
N ALA A 49 -16.31 -0.91 -4.09
CA ALA A 49 -17.24 -1.86 -3.48
C ALA A 49 -17.13 -3.27 -4.08
N GLU A 50 -16.98 -3.39 -5.40
CA GLU A 50 -16.71 -4.67 -6.08
C GLU A 50 -15.41 -5.30 -5.57
N ARG A 51 -14.36 -4.48 -5.44
CA ARG A 51 -13.06 -4.91 -4.91
C ARG A 51 -13.13 -5.37 -3.45
N VAL A 52 -13.87 -4.65 -2.60
CA VAL A 52 -14.14 -5.09 -1.20
C VAL A 52 -14.79 -6.46 -1.17
N THR A 53 -15.75 -6.72 -2.06
CA THR A 53 -16.42 -8.02 -2.16
C THR A 53 -15.42 -9.11 -2.53
N LEU A 54 -14.57 -8.87 -3.53
CA LEU A 54 -13.51 -9.79 -3.92
C LEU A 54 -12.51 -10.07 -2.77
N TYR A 55 -12.06 -9.02 -2.07
CA TYR A 55 -11.14 -9.16 -0.94
C TYR A 55 -11.75 -9.97 0.20
N LYS A 56 -13.02 -9.72 0.53
CA LYS A 56 -13.77 -10.48 1.54
C LYS A 56 -13.85 -11.96 1.20
N GLU A 57 -14.23 -12.29 -0.04
CA GLU A 57 -14.30 -13.68 -0.48
C GLU A 57 -12.93 -14.37 -0.41
N LEU A 58 -11.88 -13.67 -0.86
CA LEU A 58 -10.53 -14.21 -0.83
C LEU A 58 -10.03 -14.36 0.62
N TYR A 59 -10.30 -13.39 1.50
CA TYR A 59 -9.95 -13.41 2.93
C TYR A 59 -10.51 -14.64 3.64
N TYR A 60 -11.77 -14.99 3.37
CA TYR A 60 -12.37 -16.23 3.88
C TYR A 60 -11.68 -17.47 3.30
N LYS A 61 -11.54 -17.55 1.97
CA LYS A 61 -11.00 -18.75 1.30
C LYS A 61 -9.54 -19.04 1.66
N VAL A 62 -8.68 -18.03 1.76
CA VAL A 62 -7.25 -18.23 2.06
C VAL A 62 -6.98 -18.61 3.53
N GLN A 63 -7.92 -18.31 4.43
CA GLN A 63 -7.86 -18.82 5.80
C GLN A 63 -8.38 -20.27 5.89
N ASN A 64 -9.16 -20.73 4.90
CA ASN A 64 -9.76 -22.07 4.83
C ASN A 64 -9.20 -22.89 3.65
N LEU A 65 -7.88 -22.89 3.45
CA LEU A 65 -7.25 -23.53 2.28
C LEU A 65 -7.45 -25.04 2.16
N GLU A 66 -7.78 -25.73 3.27
CA GLU A 66 -8.11 -27.16 3.23
C GLU A 66 -9.39 -27.43 2.43
N ASP A 67 -10.34 -26.49 2.48
CA ASP A 67 -11.62 -26.56 1.77
C ASP A 67 -11.57 -25.88 0.39
N PHE A 68 -10.68 -24.88 0.22
CA PHE A 68 -10.57 -24.06 -1.01
C PHE A 68 -9.15 -24.05 -1.62
N PRO A 69 -8.51 -25.20 -1.89
CA PRO A 69 -7.17 -25.23 -2.45
C PRO A 69 -7.07 -24.58 -3.84
N GLU A 70 -8.17 -24.54 -4.59
CA GLU A 70 -8.27 -23.92 -5.91
C GLU A 70 -8.08 -22.40 -5.91
N VAL A 71 -8.10 -21.75 -4.74
CA VAL A 71 -7.93 -20.30 -4.62
C VAL A 71 -6.47 -19.86 -4.81
N LEU A 72 -5.50 -20.77 -4.67
CA LEU A 72 -4.07 -20.44 -4.68
C LEU A 72 -3.58 -19.70 -5.95
N PRO A 73 -3.99 -20.07 -7.19
CA PRO A 73 -3.61 -19.31 -8.37
C PRO A 73 -4.12 -17.87 -8.34
N ALA A 74 -5.39 -17.66 -7.99
CA ALA A 74 -5.99 -16.32 -7.89
C ALA A 74 -5.36 -15.49 -6.75
N ALA A 75 -5.07 -16.14 -5.61
CA ALA A 75 -4.35 -15.54 -4.50
C ALA A 75 -2.96 -15.04 -4.92
N LYS A 76 -2.23 -15.84 -5.71
CA LYS A 76 -0.94 -15.44 -6.27
C LYS A 76 -1.07 -14.28 -7.25
N GLU A 77 -2.02 -14.33 -8.17
CA GLU A 77 -2.25 -13.23 -9.13
C GLU A 77 -2.54 -11.91 -8.40
N MET A 78 -3.42 -11.92 -7.40
CA MET A 78 -3.71 -10.73 -6.59
C MET A 78 -2.48 -10.22 -5.83
N LEU A 79 -1.66 -11.10 -5.28
CA LEU A 79 -0.40 -10.69 -4.63
C LEU A 79 0.52 -9.94 -5.60
N LEU A 80 0.63 -10.42 -6.84
CA LEU A 80 1.46 -9.77 -7.86
C LEU A 80 0.90 -8.39 -8.24
N GLU A 81 -0.42 -8.26 -8.36
CA GLU A 81 -1.08 -6.98 -8.58
C GLU A 81 -0.81 -5.99 -7.44
N LEU A 82 -0.90 -6.44 -6.19
CA LEU A 82 -0.61 -5.60 -5.03
C LEU A 82 0.87 -5.17 -4.97
N LEU A 83 1.80 -6.06 -5.33
CA LEU A 83 3.23 -5.71 -5.47
C LEU A 83 3.44 -4.63 -6.56
N GLU A 84 2.77 -4.76 -7.70
CA GLU A 84 2.81 -3.76 -8.78
C GLU A 84 2.19 -2.42 -8.35
N HIS A 85 1.11 -2.47 -7.58
CA HIS A 85 0.50 -1.28 -6.97
C HIS A 85 1.48 -0.56 -6.05
N GLY A 86 2.23 -1.29 -5.21
CA GLY A 86 3.26 -0.70 -4.34
C GLY A 86 4.28 0.14 -5.11
N PHE A 87 4.82 -0.39 -6.21
CA PHE A 87 5.72 0.37 -7.09
C PHE A 87 5.04 1.57 -7.75
N SER A 88 3.79 1.41 -8.18
CA SER A 88 3.04 2.48 -8.84
C SER A 88 2.80 3.64 -7.88
N MET A 89 2.41 3.34 -6.64
CA MET A 89 2.20 4.31 -5.57
C MET A 89 3.48 5.07 -5.22
N ALA A 90 4.61 4.36 -5.08
CA ALA A 90 5.91 5.01 -4.83
C ALA A 90 6.29 6.04 -5.91
N ARG A 91 5.83 5.85 -7.15
CA ARG A 91 6.05 6.79 -8.26
C ARG A 91 5.01 7.91 -8.32
N TYR A 92 3.75 7.62 -8.00
CA TYR A 92 2.66 8.60 -8.04
C TYR A 92 2.68 9.54 -6.83
N LYS A 93 3.16 9.05 -5.70
CA LYS A 93 3.28 9.76 -4.43
C LYS A 93 4.73 9.65 -3.92
N PRO A 94 5.69 10.32 -4.60
CA PRO A 94 7.08 10.27 -4.19
C PRO A 94 7.22 10.88 -2.80
N GLN A 95 7.80 10.10 -1.89
CA GLN A 95 8.14 10.54 -0.54
C GLN A 95 9.40 11.39 -0.56
N THR A 96 9.62 12.18 0.50
CA THR A 96 10.86 12.95 0.66
C THR A 96 12.08 12.03 0.76
N CYS A 97 11.89 10.87 1.39
CA CYS A 97 12.85 9.78 1.42
C CYS A 97 12.13 8.48 1.01
N SER A 98 12.67 7.74 0.05
CA SER A 98 12.10 6.47 -0.38
C SER A 98 13.12 5.35 -0.23
N ILE A 99 12.66 4.15 0.10
CA ILE A 99 13.53 2.97 0.05
C ILE A 99 14.14 2.76 -1.35
N LEU A 100 13.51 3.30 -2.41
CA LEU A 100 14.03 3.26 -3.78
C LEU A 100 15.25 4.16 -4.01
N ASP A 101 15.52 5.12 -3.13
CA ASP A 101 16.72 5.96 -3.21
C ASP A 101 17.99 5.15 -2.87
N LEU A 102 17.83 4.09 -2.10
CA LEU A 102 18.86 3.07 -1.84
C LEU A 102 18.99 2.16 -3.07
N LYS A 103 19.72 2.61 -4.09
CA LYS A 103 19.85 1.86 -5.37
C LYS A 103 20.52 0.51 -5.22
N GLU A 104 21.55 0.46 -4.39
CA GLU A 104 22.27 -0.76 -4.03
C GLU A 104 22.10 -0.98 -2.54
N TYR A 105 22.13 -2.25 -2.13
CA TYR A 105 22.05 -2.58 -0.71
C TYR A 105 23.34 -2.19 0.01
N ASP A 106 23.18 -1.39 1.05
CA ASP A 106 24.20 -1.09 2.04
C ASP A 106 23.55 -1.05 3.42
N ALA A 107 24.11 -1.79 4.38
CA ALA A 107 23.51 -1.96 5.71
C ALA A 107 23.45 -0.65 6.49
N VAL A 108 24.49 0.17 6.38
CA VAL A 108 24.57 1.47 7.07
C VAL A 108 23.56 2.45 6.47
N SER A 109 23.46 2.49 5.14
CA SER A 109 22.50 3.36 4.45
C SER A 109 21.05 2.96 4.73
N LEU A 110 20.76 1.66 4.89
CA LEU A 110 19.44 1.18 5.29
C LEU A 110 19.11 1.58 6.74
N ASP A 111 20.05 1.42 7.66
CA ASP A 111 19.88 1.83 9.06
C ASP A 111 19.61 3.35 9.17
N MET A 112 20.40 4.17 8.46
CA MET A 112 20.20 5.62 8.39
C MET A 112 18.83 6.00 7.80
N PHE A 113 18.36 5.27 6.78
CA PHE A 113 17.03 5.47 6.21
C PHE A 113 15.92 5.20 7.24
N LEU A 114 16.00 4.06 7.94
CA LEU A 114 15.00 3.68 8.95
C LEU A 114 14.99 4.65 10.15
N GLU A 115 16.16 5.14 10.54
CA GLU A 115 16.25 6.15 11.61
C GLU A 115 15.63 7.49 11.18
N ALA A 116 15.82 7.90 9.92
CA ALA A 116 15.18 9.11 9.40
C ALA A 116 13.64 8.98 9.39
N GLU A 117 13.09 7.84 8.94
CA GLU A 117 11.64 7.57 8.99
C GLU A 117 11.12 7.62 10.42
N ARG A 118 11.83 7.01 11.37
CA ARG A 118 11.45 7.00 12.80
C ARG A 118 11.49 8.41 13.41
N GLN A 119 12.47 9.22 13.05
CA GLN A 119 12.56 10.60 13.48
C GLN A 119 11.39 11.43 12.93
N GLU A 120 11.00 11.23 11.66
CA GLU A 120 9.83 11.93 11.08
C GLU A 120 8.53 11.58 11.81
N VAL A 121 8.31 10.30 12.14
CA VAL A 121 7.16 9.87 12.95
C VAL A 121 7.19 10.51 14.34
N SER A 122 8.36 10.54 14.98
CA SER A 122 8.55 11.10 16.32
C SER A 122 8.30 12.61 16.35
N ASP A 123 8.86 13.36 15.38
CA ASP A 123 8.65 14.80 15.22
C ASP A 123 7.18 15.12 14.91
N GLY A 124 6.54 14.30 14.09
CA GLY A 124 5.12 14.38 13.77
C GLY A 124 4.25 14.19 15.01
N PHE A 125 4.58 13.20 15.85
CA PHE A 125 3.88 12.95 17.10
C PHE A 125 4.12 14.05 18.14
N GLU A 126 5.36 14.55 18.28
CA GLU A 126 5.67 15.68 19.16
C GLU A 126 4.87 16.92 18.74
N SER A 127 4.83 17.22 17.44
CA SER A 127 4.05 18.31 16.87
C SER A 127 2.55 18.15 17.17
N TYR A 128 2.02 16.93 17.03
CA TYR A 128 0.65 16.58 17.39
C TYR A 128 0.38 16.83 18.89
N VAL A 129 1.26 16.37 19.79
CA VAL A 129 1.13 16.58 21.23
C VAL A 129 1.12 18.08 21.58
N ARG A 130 2.00 18.88 20.98
CA ARG A 130 2.03 20.34 21.16
C ARG A 130 0.72 21.00 20.71
N ARG A 131 0.15 20.60 19.57
CA ARG A 131 -1.16 21.11 19.10
C ARG A 131 -2.29 20.73 20.05
N ARG A 132 -2.30 19.50 20.58
CA ARG A 132 -3.29 19.03 21.56
C ARG A 132 -3.18 19.80 22.89
N ALA A 133 -1.96 20.06 23.37
CA ALA A 133 -1.72 20.88 24.56
C ALA A 133 -2.19 22.34 24.38
N ALA A 134 -2.16 22.86 23.14
CA ALA A 134 -2.70 24.17 22.79
C ALA A 134 -4.23 24.18 22.54
N GLY A 135 -4.93 23.08 22.75
CA GLY A 135 -6.39 23.00 22.67
C GLY A 135 -6.97 22.58 21.30
N SER A 136 -6.14 22.12 20.35
CA SER A 136 -6.65 21.49 19.11
C SER A 136 -7.45 20.22 19.45
N PRO A 137 -8.50 19.84 18.71
CA PRO A 137 -9.31 18.64 18.98
C PRO A 137 -8.56 17.33 18.72
N ARG A 138 -9.18 16.20 19.06
CA ARG A 138 -8.70 14.86 18.71
C ARG A 138 -8.67 14.71 17.18
N GLU A 139 -7.73 13.94 16.66
CA GLU A 139 -7.53 13.75 15.22
C GLU A 139 -8.06 12.40 14.71
N LEU A 140 -8.20 11.37 15.57
CA LEU A 140 -8.72 10.06 15.15
C LEU A 140 -10.24 9.95 15.31
N PHE A 141 -10.76 10.34 16.47
CA PHE A 141 -12.18 10.24 16.79
C PHE A 141 -12.62 11.28 17.84
N ASN A 142 -13.89 11.69 17.77
CA ASN A 142 -14.40 12.74 18.64
C ASN A 142 -15.16 12.20 19.84
N THR A 143 -15.85 11.07 19.70
CA THR A 143 -16.69 10.46 20.75
C THR A 143 -16.26 9.03 21.05
N LYS A 144 -16.80 8.46 22.13
CA LYS A 144 -16.59 7.04 22.44
C LYS A 144 -17.18 6.15 21.35
N GLU A 145 -18.35 6.51 20.85
CA GLU A 145 -19.04 5.80 19.78
C GLU A 145 -18.22 5.82 18.47
N ASP A 146 -17.65 6.96 18.10
CA ASP A 146 -16.75 7.07 16.94
C ASP A 146 -15.53 6.16 17.10
N ALA A 147 -14.94 6.12 18.29
CA ALA A 147 -13.78 5.28 18.59
C ALA A 147 -14.12 3.79 18.51
N ILE A 148 -15.29 3.38 19.02
CA ILE A 148 -15.79 1.99 18.89
C ILE A 148 -16.01 1.63 17.41
N GLN A 149 -16.58 2.53 16.62
CA GLN A 149 -16.74 2.29 15.18
C GLN A 149 -15.41 2.22 14.45
N TRP A 150 -14.44 3.06 14.83
CA TRP A 150 -13.09 3.03 14.28
C TRP A 150 -12.40 1.70 14.59
N LEU A 151 -12.46 1.21 15.84
CA LEU A 151 -11.97 -0.12 16.21
C LEU A 151 -12.67 -1.24 15.44
N LYS A 152 -14.00 -1.19 15.35
CA LYS A 152 -14.77 -2.18 14.57
C LYS A 152 -14.32 -2.22 13.11
N ARG A 153 -14.08 -1.07 12.48
CA ARG A 153 -13.63 -0.98 11.08
C ARG A 153 -12.26 -1.63 10.87
N LEU A 154 -11.34 -1.54 11.83
CA LEU A 154 -10.00 -2.12 11.75
C LEU A 154 -9.96 -3.63 12.03
N ALA A 155 -11.08 -4.23 12.47
CA ALA A 155 -11.11 -5.63 12.88
C ALA A 155 -10.61 -6.65 11.83
N PRO A 156 -10.89 -6.52 10.51
CA PRO A 156 -10.36 -7.47 9.53
C PRO A 156 -8.83 -7.57 9.52
N LEU A 157 -8.15 -6.45 9.81
CA LEU A 157 -6.69 -6.35 9.84
C LEU A 157 -6.14 -6.82 11.19
N ASN A 158 -6.63 -6.26 12.29
CA ASN A 158 -6.06 -6.50 13.61
C ASN A 158 -6.40 -7.91 14.16
N LEU A 159 -7.40 -8.59 13.60
CA LEU A 159 -7.74 -9.98 13.97
C LEU A 159 -6.92 -11.04 13.23
N ILE A 160 -5.96 -10.63 12.38
CA ILE A 160 -5.01 -11.52 11.70
C ILE A 160 -3.56 -11.13 12.00
N ASP A 161 -3.31 -10.49 13.15
CA ASP A 161 -1.97 -10.06 13.55
C ASP A 161 -0.95 -11.20 13.48
N GLY A 162 0.26 -10.89 13.02
CA GLY A 162 1.32 -11.84 12.69
C GLY A 162 1.12 -12.71 11.44
N ALA A 163 -0.06 -12.67 10.77
CA ALA A 163 -0.35 -13.63 9.70
C ALA A 163 0.58 -13.53 8.48
N TRP A 164 1.21 -12.37 8.22
CA TRP A 164 2.18 -12.21 7.13
C TRP A 164 3.43 -13.10 7.30
N LEU A 165 3.70 -13.59 8.52
CA LEU A 165 4.83 -14.46 8.86
C LEU A 165 4.43 -15.91 9.15
N CYS A 166 3.13 -16.23 9.23
CA CYS A 166 2.66 -17.52 9.77
C CYS A 166 3.17 -18.79 9.06
N ARG A 167 3.73 -18.63 7.85
CA ARG A 167 4.27 -19.70 7.00
C ARG A 167 5.79 -19.61 6.79
N VAL A 168 6.49 -18.66 7.41
CA VAL A 168 7.96 -18.67 7.46
C VAL A 168 8.48 -19.72 8.44
N HIS A 169 9.74 -20.12 8.27
CA HIS A 169 10.46 -21.04 9.17
C HIS A 169 9.77 -22.41 9.40
N LYS A 170 9.03 -22.91 8.39
CA LYS A 170 8.40 -24.24 8.42
C LYS A 170 9.44 -25.34 8.19
N ILE A 171 9.02 -26.60 8.38
CA ILE A 171 9.87 -27.75 8.08
C ILE A 171 10.36 -27.78 6.62
N THR A 172 9.58 -27.19 5.71
CA THR A 172 9.89 -27.02 4.28
C THR A 172 10.89 -25.89 3.99
N THR A 173 11.22 -25.04 4.97
CA THR A 173 12.20 -23.97 4.78
C THR A 173 13.60 -24.58 4.59
N PRO A 174 14.30 -24.26 3.48
CA PRO A 174 15.66 -24.73 3.23
C PRO A 174 16.57 -24.46 4.43
N PHE A 175 17.39 -25.44 4.81
CA PHE A 175 18.23 -25.37 6.01
C PHE A 175 19.11 -24.11 6.05
N VAL A 176 19.69 -23.75 4.90
CA VAL A 176 20.54 -22.56 4.74
C VAL A 176 19.80 -21.23 5.05
N LEU A 177 18.48 -21.19 4.95
CA LEU A 177 17.64 -20.01 5.23
C LEU A 177 17.11 -19.98 6.67
N ARG A 178 17.38 -21.00 7.49
CA ARG A 178 16.81 -21.08 8.85
C ARG A 178 17.36 -20.01 9.78
N ASP A 179 18.66 -19.70 9.70
CA ASP A 179 19.25 -18.62 10.49
C ASP A 179 18.66 -17.25 10.12
N VAL A 180 18.33 -17.05 8.84
CA VAL A 180 17.68 -15.83 8.35
C VAL A 180 16.22 -15.73 8.80
N THR A 181 15.47 -16.83 8.72
CA THR A 181 14.02 -16.82 8.98
C THR A 181 13.68 -16.92 10.47
N LYS A 182 14.67 -17.15 11.33
CA LYS A 182 14.48 -17.32 12.77
C LYS A 182 13.86 -16.09 13.42
N ASN A 183 14.36 -14.87 13.17
CA ASN A 183 13.77 -13.71 13.85
C ASN A 183 12.39 -13.39 13.27
N ALA A 184 12.13 -13.65 11.99
CA ALA A 184 10.78 -13.51 11.42
C ALA A 184 9.80 -14.48 12.12
N TRP A 185 10.23 -15.69 12.44
CA TRP A 185 9.42 -16.61 13.25
C TRP A 185 9.26 -16.15 14.70
N GLN A 186 10.30 -15.55 15.29
CA GLN A 186 10.23 -15.02 16.66
C GLN A 186 9.21 -13.88 16.74
N VAL A 187 9.22 -12.93 15.80
CA VAL A 187 8.18 -11.89 15.67
C VAL A 187 6.81 -12.54 15.62
N PHE A 188 6.59 -13.51 14.72
CA PHE A 188 5.32 -14.24 14.65
C PHE A 188 4.92 -14.92 15.97
N SER A 189 5.88 -15.48 16.71
CA SER A 189 5.62 -16.09 18.02
C SER A 189 5.13 -15.03 19.03
N GLU A 190 5.79 -13.87 19.06
CA GLU A 190 5.47 -12.75 19.95
C GLU A 190 4.08 -12.16 19.64
N GLU A 191 3.72 -12.00 18.36
CA GLU A 191 2.37 -11.63 17.92
C GLU A 191 1.28 -12.58 18.46
N LEU A 192 1.61 -13.87 18.55
CA LEU A 192 0.74 -14.89 19.11
C LEU A 192 0.81 -15.01 20.64
N GLY A 193 1.61 -14.18 21.30
CA GLY A 193 1.79 -14.14 22.76
C GLY A 193 2.90 -15.02 23.30
N ASP A 194 3.74 -15.61 22.46
CA ASP A 194 4.89 -16.46 22.80
C ASP A 194 4.55 -17.60 23.80
N GLY A 195 3.37 -18.20 23.60
CA GLY A 195 2.83 -19.26 24.47
C GLY A 195 2.05 -18.77 25.69
N ASP A 196 1.96 -17.45 25.90
CA ASP A 196 1.11 -16.81 26.90
C ASP A 196 -0.14 -16.21 26.22
N VAL A 197 -1.29 -16.81 26.50
CA VAL A 197 -2.57 -16.42 25.89
C VAL A 197 -2.96 -14.98 26.23
N GLU A 198 -2.57 -14.46 27.40
CA GLU A 198 -2.89 -13.08 27.81
C GLU A 198 -2.12 -12.04 26.97
N LYS A 199 -1.06 -12.45 26.28
CA LYS A 199 -0.26 -11.63 25.39
C LYS A 199 -0.61 -11.80 23.92
N ASN A 200 -1.55 -12.67 23.57
CA ASN A 200 -1.93 -12.87 22.18
C ASN A 200 -2.61 -11.61 21.61
N HIS A 201 -2.01 -10.97 20.61
CA HIS A 201 -2.48 -9.67 20.11
C HIS A 201 -3.90 -9.73 19.54
N VAL A 202 -4.21 -10.80 18.80
CA VAL A 202 -5.55 -11.05 18.25
C VAL A 202 -6.59 -11.20 19.37
N LEU A 203 -6.25 -11.90 20.46
CA LEU A 203 -7.13 -12.02 21.63
C LEU A 203 -7.34 -10.68 22.32
N ILE A 204 -6.25 -9.95 22.59
CA ILE A 204 -6.29 -8.62 23.21
C ILE A 204 -7.21 -7.69 22.40
N TYR A 205 -7.07 -7.67 21.07
CA TYR A 205 -7.91 -6.85 20.21
C TYR A 205 -9.38 -7.29 20.23
N ARG A 206 -9.62 -8.61 20.18
CA ARG A 206 -10.98 -9.17 20.23
C ARG A 206 -11.69 -8.85 21.55
N ASP A 207 -10.97 -8.92 22.67
CA ASP A 207 -11.55 -8.64 23.98
C ASP A 207 -11.79 -7.13 24.18
N LEU A 208 -10.93 -6.27 23.62
CA LEU A 208 -11.18 -4.82 23.53
C LEU A 208 -12.49 -4.51 22.78
N LEU A 209 -12.77 -5.18 21.66
CA LEU A 209 -14.04 -5.03 20.93
C LEU A 209 -15.24 -5.48 21.78
N ARG A 210 -15.12 -6.64 22.44
CA ARG A 210 -16.20 -7.21 23.26
C ARG A 210 -16.53 -6.35 24.48
N GLU A 211 -15.52 -5.78 25.14
CA GLU A 211 -15.70 -4.84 26.27
C GLU A 211 -16.60 -3.65 25.89
N HIS A 212 -16.60 -3.28 24.61
CA HIS A 212 -17.42 -2.19 24.08
C HIS A 212 -18.63 -2.67 23.24
N GLY A 213 -19.06 -3.92 23.44
CA GLY A 213 -20.29 -4.46 22.85
C GLY A 213 -20.19 -4.81 21.36
N VAL A 214 -18.99 -4.82 20.79
CA VAL A 214 -18.76 -5.25 19.41
C VAL A 214 -18.47 -6.76 19.40
N HIS A 215 -19.47 -7.53 18.99
CA HIS A 215 -19.38 -8.99 18.86
C HIS A 215 -19.33 -9.39 17.39
N LEU A 216 -18.11 -9.60 16.86
CA LEU A 216 -17.90 -10.13 15.52
C LEU A 216 -17.72 -11.65 15.55
N PRO A 217 -18.10 -12.37 14.47
CA PRO A 217 -17.75 -13.78 14.29
C PRO A 217 -16.23 -14.00 14.29
N ALA A 218 -15.80 -15.28 14.30
CA ALA A 218 -14.40 -15.61 14.07
C ALA A 218 -13.97 -15.13 12.67
N CYS A 219 -12.76 -14.58 12.54
CA CYS A 219 -12.27 -13.96 11.29
C CYS A 219 -12.12 -14.96 10.13
N ASP A 220 -11.97 -16.24 10.42
CA ASP A 220 -11.95 -17.34 9.46
C ASP A 220 -13.35 -17.84 9.04
N SER A 221 -14.42 -17.33 9.64
CA SER A 221 -15.80 -17.74 9.33
C SER A 221 -16.38 -16.96 8.15
N ILE A 222 -17.19 -17.65 7.33
CA ILE A 222 -17.98 -17.01 6.27
C ILE A 222 -18.93 -15.94 6.82
N GLU A 223 -19.35 -16.06 8.08
CA GLU A 223 -20.22 -15.08 8.71
C GLU A 223 -19.51 -13.73 8.94
N PHE A 224 -18.19 -13.72 9.15
CA PHE A 224 -17.42 -12.49 9.37
C PHE A 224 -17.47 -11.52 8.18
N ILE A 225 -17.56 -12.05 6.97
CA ILE A 225 -17.53 -11.25 5.74
C ILE A 225 -18.92 -10.76 5.29
N ARG A 226 -19.98 -11.07 6.04
CA ARG A 226 -21.36 -10.69 5.69
C ARG A 226 -21.57 -9.18 5.76
N GLU A 227 -22.45 -8.68 4.89
CA GLU A 227 -22.72 -7.25 4.73
C GLU A 227 -23.27 -6.58 5.99
N HIS A 228 -24.06 -7.31 6.80
CA HIS A 228 -24.70 -6.78 8.01
C HIS A 228 -23.71 -6.35 9.12
N HIS A 229 -22.42 -6.72 9.00
CA HIS A 229 -21.37 -6.22 9.89
C HIS A 229 -20.87 -4.83 9.51
N GLU A 230 -21.22 -4.30 8.32
CA GLU A 230 -20.84 -2.96 7.84
C GLU A 230 -19.32 -2.73 7.74
N LEU A 231 -18.55 -3.81 7.61
CA LEU A 231 -17.09 -3.76 7.41
C LEU A 231 -16.82 -3.54 5.92
N ASN A 232 -16.86 -2.31 5.44
CA ASN A 232 -16.79 -1.99 4.00
C ASN A 232 -15.61 -1.08 3.62
N ASP A 233 -14.62 -0.93 4.51
CA ASP A 233 -13.44 -0.12 4.27
C ASP A 233 -12.46 -0.85 3.33
N GLU A 234 -12.34 -0.35 2.09
CA GLU A 234 -11.50 -0.97 1.07
C GLU A 234 -10.01 -0.96 1.42
N GLN A 235 -9.53 0.07 2.11
CA GLN A 235 -8.15 0.13 2.55
C GLN A 235 -7.87 -0.97 3.58
N VAL A 236 -8.76 -1.13 4.57
CA VAL A 236 -8.60 -2.17 5.59
C VAL A 236 -8.64 -3.56 4.97
N TRP A 237 -9.59 -3.84 4.07
CA TRP A 237 -9.66 -5.13 3.38
C TRP A 237 -8.47 -5.38 2.46
N ARG A 238 -7.98 -4.36 1.74
CA ARG A 238 -6.76 -4.44 0.94
C ARG A 238 -5.55 -4.81 1.80
N ASN A 239 -5.39 -4.13 2.94
CA ASN A 239 -4.28 -4.40 3.86
C ASN A 239 -4.36 -5.82 4.41
N SER A 240 -5.55 -6.20 4.89
CA SER A 240 -5.82 -7.53 5.43
C SER A 240 -5.49 -8.64 4.43
N ILE A 241 -5.94 -8.50 3.18
CA ILE A 241 -5.65 -9.52 2.16
C ILE A 241 -4.19 -9.51 1.75
N GLY A 242 -3.54 -8.35 1.64
CA GLY A 242 -2.11 -8.25 1.34
C GLY A 242 -1.24 -9.04 2.32
N GLN A 243 -1.54 -8.94 3.61
CA GLN A 243 -0.83 -9.67 4.66
C GLN A 243 -1.10 -11.19 4.64
N LEU A 244 -2.34 -11.60 4.39
CA LEU A 244 -2.64 -13.03 4.26
C LEU A 244 -1.94 -13.63 3.03
N LEU A 245 -1.99 -12.93 1.90
CA LEU A 245 -1.49 -13.43 0.61
C LEU A 245 0.02 -13.56 0.57
N ILE A 246 0.77 -12.59 1.10
CA ILE A 246 2.24 -12.61 1.06
C ILE A 246 2.80 -13.85 1.78
N SER A 247 2.14 -14.29 2.85
CA SER A 247 2.59 -15.44 3.64
C SER A 247 2.38 -16.78 2.93
N LEU A 248 1.46 -16.88 1.96
CA LEU A 248 1.10 -18.15 1.31
C LEU A 248 2.26 -18.79 0.53
N PHE A 249 3.22 -17.98 0.08
CA PHE A 249 4.28 -18.40 -0.84
C PHE A 249 5.69 -18.13 -0.31
N PRO A 250 6.04 -18.58 0.92
CA PRO A 250 7.22 -18.12 1.62
C PRO A 250 8.53 -18.55 0.96
N ASN A 251 8.54 -19.67 0.25
CA ASN A 251 9.72 -20.15 -0.47
C ASN A 251 9.98 -19.36 -1.77
N GLU A 252 8.94 -18.76 -2.35
CA GLU A 252 9.07 -17.95 -3.56
C GLU A 252 9.30 -16.49 -3.21
N PHE A 253 8.54 -15.94 -2.24
CA PHE A 253 8.48 -14.51 -1.90
C PHE A 253 9.19 -14.15 -0.58
N LEU A 254 10.15 -14.95 -0.12
CA LEU A 254 10.90 -14.63 1.11
C LEU A 254 11.45 -13.20 1.13
N PRO A 255 12.12 -12.68 0.07
CA PRO A 255 12.64 -11.31 0.12
C PRO A 255 11.53 -10.26 0.29
N GLU A 256 10.39 -10.43 -0.40
CA GLU A 256 9.22 -9.55 -0.27
C GLU A 256 8.61 -9.65 1.13
N ILE A 257 8.53 -10.84 1.73
CA ILE A 257 8.09 -11.01 3.13
C ILE A 257 8.99 -10.22 4.08
N LEU A 258 10.31 -10.32 3.92
CA LEU A 258 11.27 -9.59 4.77
C LEU A 258 11.12 -8.06 4.60
N GLY A 259 10.90 -7.59 3.37
CA GLY A 259 10.66 -6.18 3.09
C GLY A 259 9.34 -5.67 3.70
N LEU A 260 8.26 -6.44 3.55
CA LEU A 260 6.97 -6.11 4.15
C LEU A 260 7.08 -6.06 5.67
N ASN A 261 7.74 -7.05 6.28
CA ASN A 261 7.98 -7.09 7.72
C ASN A 261 8.77 -5.86 8.20
N LEU A 262 9.78 -5.41 7.45
CA LEU A 262 10.56 -4.23 7.83
C LEU A 262 9.71 -2.97 7.94
N HIS A 263 8.79 -2.77 6.99
CA HIS A 263 7.89 -1.61 7.02
C HIS A 263 6.78 -1.79 8.06
N PHE A 264 6.16 -2.97 8.13
CA PHE A 264 5.00 -3.20 8.99
C PHE A 264 5.35 -3.06 10.48
N GLU A 265 6.54 -3.52 10.87
CA GLU A 265 7.07 -3.38 12.24
C GLU A 265 7.61 -1.96 12.56
N ALA A 266 7.46 -1.00 11.64
CA ALA A 266 7.85 0.37 11.90
C ALA A 266 6.80 1.08 12.75
N LEU A 267 7.25 2.01 13.60
CA LEU A 267 6.36 2.76 14.49
C LEU A 267 5.30 3.54 13.69
N ALA A 268 4.03 3.18 13.85
CA ALA A 268 2.94 3.81 13.12
C ALA A 268 2.43 5.10 13.81
N PRO A 269 2.33 6.24 13.09
CA PRO A 269 1.77 7.49 13.63
C PRO A 269 0.36 7.33 14.22
N THR A 270 -0.46 6.49 13.61
CA THR A 270 -1.83 6.21 14.07
C THR A 270 -1.85 5.50 15.41
N GLY A 271 -0.94 4.55 15.65
CA GLY A 271 -0.82 3.83 16.93
C GLY A 271 -0.43 4.75 18.09
N LEU A 272 0.49 5.68 17.85
CA LEU A 272 0.88 6.70 18.84
C LEU A 272 -0.29 7.61 19.22
N ARG A 273 -1.08 8.06 18.21
CA ARG A 273 -2.28 8.86 18.46
C ARG A 273 -3.37 8.06 19.17
N ALA A 274 -3.60 6.81 18.76
CA ALA A 274 -4.59 5.94 19.40
C ALA A 274 -4.24 5.69 20.88
N THR A 275 -2.95 5.52 21.19
CA THR A 275 -2.44 5.40 22.56
C THR A 275 -2.79 6.63 23.40
N LYS A 276 -2.76 7.83 22.80
CA LYS A 276 -3.13 9.08 23.48
C LYS A 276 -4.65 9.30 23.56
N GLU A 277 -5.39 9.05 22.47
CA GLU A 277 -6.79 9.46 22.34
C GLU A 277 -7.79 8.46 22.93
N CYS A 278 -7.51 7.15 22.91
CA CYS A 278 -8.45 6.13 23.44
C CYS A 278 -8.81 6.37 24.92
N PRO A 279 -7.85 6.64 25.83
CA PRO A 279 -8.16 6.85 27.25
C PRO A 279 -9.03 8.10 27.48
N GLU A 280 -8.90 9.12 26.63
CA GLU A 280 -9.68 10.36 26.71
C GLU A 280 -11.17 10.17 26.36
N VAL A 281 -11.55 9.03 25.75
CA VAL A 281 -12.94 8.62 25.49
C VAL A 281 -13.36 7.40 26.32
N GLY A 282 -12.53 6.99 27.29
CA GLY A 282 -12.82 5.86 28.16
C GLY A 282 -12.73 4.49 27.47
N ILE A 283 -11.74 4.33 26.58
CA ILE A 283 -11.36 3.09 25.91
C ILE A 283 -9.89 2.77 26.29
N SER A 284 -9.58 1.51 26.54
CA SER A 284 -8.21 1.09 26.84
C SER A 284 -7.28 1.32 25.64
N ALA A 285 -6.11 1.91 25.88
CA ALA A 285 -5.05 2.05 24.89
C ALA A 285 -4.12 0.83 24.80
N TYR A 286 -4.35 -0.21 25.61
CA TYR A 286 -3.38 -1.28 25.84
C TYR A 286 -2.89 -1.96 24.54
N TYR A 287 -3.80 -2.31 23.62
CA TYR A 287 -3.45 -2.91 22.34
C TYR A 287 -2.45 -2.06 21.54
N PHE A 288 -2.66 -0.74 21.46
CA PHE A 288 -1.78 0.16 20.72
C PHE A 288 -0.48 0.46 21.46
N ALA A 289 -0.55 0.61 22.79
CA ALA A 289 0.62 0.88 23.62
C ALA A 289 1.61 -0.30 23.63
N LEU A 290 1.11 -1.53 23.49
CA LEU A 290 1.89 -2.74 23.35
C LEU A 290 2.82 -2.64 22.13
N HIS A 291 2.26 -2.41 20.94
CA HIS A 291 2.99 -2.24 19.68
C HIS A 291 4.04 -1.12 19.74
N VAL A 292 3.72 0.04 20.35
CA VAL A 292 4.70 1.12 20.54
C VAL A 292 5.93 0.65 21.35
N SER A 293 5.75 -0.32 22.26
CA SER A 293 6.82 -0.80 23.14
C SER A 293 7.65 -1.92 22.48
N ILE A 294 6.98 -2.89 21.84
CA ILE A 294 7.64 -4.08 21.27
C ILE A 294 8.19 -3.83 19.87
N ASP A 295 7.68 -2.85 19.11
CA ASP A 295 8.12 -2.53 17.75
C ASP A 295 9.27 -1.51 17.73
N ASN A 296 10.16 -1.59 18.72
CA ASN A 296 11.27 -0.65 18.86
C ASN A 296 12.51 -1.05 18.03
N ALA A 297 13.35 -0.05 17.73
CA ALA A 297 14.51 -0.19 16.85
C ALA A 297 15.66 -1.04 17.41
N ASP A 298 15.75 -1.14 18.74
CA ASP A 298 16.94 -1.66 19.42
C ASP A 298 16.86 -3.17 19.57
N SER A 299 15.88 -3.63 20.35
CA SER A 299 15.65 -5.06 20.63
C SER A 299 14.27 -5.55 20.23
N GLY A 300 13.44 -4.65 19.70
CA GLY A 300 12.09 -4.94 19.24
C GLY A 300 12.00 -5.50 17.83
N HIS A 301 10.77 -5.67 17.35
CA HIS A 301 10.48 -6.28 16.05
C HIS A 301 11.12 -5.53 14.88
N SER A 302 11.13 -4.19 14.92
CA SER A 302 11.85 -3.32 13.97
C SER A 302 13.33 -3.73 13.82
N GLY A 303 14.03 -3.93 14.95
CA GLY A 303 15.44 -4.36 14.95
C GLY A 303 15.62 -5.78 14.43
N MET A 304 14.72 -6.69 14.80
CA MET A 304 14.69 -8.07 14.30
C MET A 304 14.47 -8.16 12.79
N ALA A 305 13.59 -7.31 12.25
CA ALA A 305 13.30 -7.21 10.83
C ALA A 305 14.55 -6.75 10.04
N LEU A 306 15.25 -5.73 10.53
CA LEU A 306 16.51 -5.28 9.95
C LEU A 306 17.57 -6.37 10.00
N ALA A 307 17.73 -7.05 11.14
CA ALA A 307 18.67 -8.15 11.30
C ALA A 307 18.42 -9.31 10.31
N ASN A 308 17.15 -9.64 10.03
CA ASN A 308 16.80 -10.63 9.02
C ASN A 308 17.29 -10.22 7.62
N ILE A 309 17.09 -8.96 7.24
CA ILE A 309 17.53 -8.45 5.93
C ILE A 309 19.06 -8.47 5.85
N VAL A 310 19.76 -8.02 6.89
CA VAL A 310 21.23 -8.06 6.94
C VAL A 310 21.74 -9.50 6.77
N ALA A 311 21.17 -10.45 7.52
CA ALA A 311 21.54 -11.86 7.42
C ALA A 311 21.22 -12.45 6.03
N PHE A 312 20.07 -12.12 5.47
CA PHE A 312 19.67 -12.57 4.14
C PHE A 312 20.61 -12.06 3.05
N MET A 313 20.93 -10.77 3.06
CA MET A 313 21.81 -10.14 2.07
C MET A 313 23.24 -10.67 2.18
N GLU A 314 23.75 -10.89 3.39
CA GLU A 314 25.05 -11.54 3.61
C GLU A 314 25.05 -12.97 3.07
N LEU A 315 23.98 -13.72 3.30
CA LEU A 315 23.85 -15.09 2.79
C LEU A 315 23.84 -15.11 1.26
N MET A 316 23.08 -14.22 0.61
CA MET A 316 23.06 -14.11 -0.86
C MET A 316 24.44 -13.77 -1.40
N ARG A 317 25.17 -12.83 -0.77
CA ARG A 317 26.54 -12.48 -1.13
C ARG A 317 27.51 -13.66 -1.01
N LYS A 318 27.42 -14.44 0.08
CA LYS A 318 28.30 -15.59 0.35
C LYS A 318 28.03 -16.77 -0.57
N THR A 319 26.77 -17.05 -0.88
CA THR A 319 26.36 -18.30 -1.56
C THR A 319 26.07 -18.13 -3.04
N GLY A 320 25.74 -16.92 -3.50
CA GLY A 320 25.29 -16.67 -4.87
C GLY A 320 23.95 -17.32 -5.23
N MET A 321 23.14 -17.75 -4.25
CA MET A 321 21.83 -18.37 -4.47
C MET A 321 20.84 -17.44 -5.20
N MET A 322 21.01 -16.13 -5.02
CA MET A 322 20.32 -15.08 -5.74
C MET A 322 21.30 -13.92 -5.95
N ASP A 323 21.18 -13.24 -7.08
CA ASP A 323 21.91 -11.98 -7.29
C ASP A 323 21.54 -10.96 -6.21
N CYS A 324 22.54 -10.29 -5.62
CA CYS A 324 22.31 -9.35 -4.52
C CYS A 324 21.43 -8.17 -4.96
N GLN A 325 21.59 -7.67 -6.18
CA GLN A 325 20.76 -6.57 -6.66
C GLN A 325 19.31 -7.02 -6.86
N GLN A 326 19.11 -8.25 -7.35
CA GLN A 326 17.80 -8.86 -7.44
C GLN A 326 17.16 -9.06 -6.06
N ALA A 327 17.90 -9.62 -5.10
CA ALA A 327 17.45 -9.80 -3.72
C ALA A 327 17.00 -8.47 -3.10
N TRP A 328 17.82 -7.42 -3.25
CA TRP A 328 17.52 -6.10 -2.74
C TRP A 328 16.26 -5.49 -3.35
N LYS A 329 16.10 -5.55 -4.67
CA LYS A 329 14.89 -5.06 -5.35
C LYS A 329 13.61 -5.74 -4.88
N ARG A 330 13.69 -7.03 -4.55
CA ARG A 330 12.56 -7.79 -4.03
C ARG A 330 12.23 -7.42 -2.57
N ILE A 331 13.24 -7.14 -1.75
CA ILE A 331 13.03 -6.53 -0.42
C ILE A 331 12.34 -5.17 -0.55
N GLN A 332 12.81 -4.31 -1.46
CA GLN A 332 12.17 -3.03 -1.74
C GLN A 332 10.70 -3.21 -2.19
N ALA A 333 10.41 -4.21 -3.02
CA ALA A 333 9.04 -4.51 -3.45
C ALA A 333 8.13 -4.86 -2.27
N GLY A 334 8.62 -5.67 -1.32
CA GLY A 334 7.90 -5.98 -0.09
C GLY A 334 7.63 -4.77 0.80
N TYR A 335 8.65 -3.92 0.98
CA TYR A 335 8.52 -2.67 1.75
C TYR A 335 7.45 -1.75 1.14
N LEU A 336 7.51 -1.55 -0.18
CA LEU A 336 6.56 -0.72 -0.91
C LEU A 336 5.14 -1.31 -0.95
N LEU A 337 5.02 -2.64 -0.95
CA LEU A 337 3.73 -3.31 -0.76
C LEU A 337 3.13 -2.83 0.56
N SER A 338 3.81 -3.04 1.70
CA SER A 338 3.30 -2.63 3.01
C SER A 338 2.95 -1.15 3.07
N GLN A 339 3.84 -0.28 2.57
CA GLN A 339 3.59 1.16 2.50
C GLN A 339 2.32 1.51 1.72
N SER A 340 2.08 0.84 0.58
CA SER A 340 0.88 1.08 -0.23
C SER A 340 -0.41 0.50 0.37
N LEU A 341 -0.30 -0.55 1.20
CA LEU A 341 -1.44 -1.12 1.92
C LEU A 341 -1.97 -0.13 2.97
N ASP A 342 -1.07 0.66 3.58
CA ASP A 342 -1.37 1.71 4.57
C ASP A 342 -1.80 3.05 3.94
N ASP A 343 -1.72 3.20 2.62
CA ASP A 343 -2.19 4.39 1.93
C ASP A 343 -3.72 4.35 1.70
N SER A 344 -4.39 5.49 1.91
CA SER A 344 -5.84 5.62 1.61
C SER A 344 -6.14 5.85 0.12
N GLU A 345 -5.15 6.25 -0.66
CA GLU A 345 -5.26 6.41 -2.11
C GLU A 345 -4.74 5.15 -2.82
N THR A 346 -5.39 4.78 -3.93
CA THR A 346 -4.93 3.71 -4.83
C THR A 346 -4.47 4.28 -6.17
N PRO A 347 -3.78 3.49 -7.00
CA PRO A 347 -3.51 3.87 -8.39
C PRO A 347 -4.76 4.36 -9.16
N ASP A 348 -5.95 3.81 -8.86
CA ASP A 348 -7.21 4.22 -9.50
C ASP A 348 -7.52 5.71 -9.32
N VAL A 349 -7.15 6.29 -8.18
CA VAL A 349 -7.34 7.72 -7.91
C VAL A 349 -6.50 8.55 -8.88
N PHE A 350 -5.28 8.12 -9.15
CA PHE A 350 -4.37 8.78 -10.09
C PHE A 350 -4.79 8.57 -11.54
N GLU A 351 -5.26 7.37 -11.90
CA GLU A 351 -5.87 7.10 -13.20
C GLU A 351 -7.06 8.03 -13.45
N GLU A 352 -7.98 8.17 -12.49
CA GLU A 352 -9.13 9.05 -12.64
C GLU A 352 -8.70 10.52 -12.74
N ARG A 353 -7.70 10.96 -11.95
CA ARG A 353 -7.11 12.31 -12.08
C ARG A 353 -6.51 12.52 -13.48
N LEU A 354 -5.82 11.53 -14.05
CA LEU A 354 -5.27 11.59 -15.40
C LEU A 354 -6.38 11.69 -16.46
N ILE A 355 -7.44 10.89 -16.33
CA ILE A 355 -8.65 10.96 -17.16
C ILE A 355 -9.22 12.39 -17.13
N GLN A 356 -9.30 13.02 -15.94
CA GLN A 356 -9.78 14.39 -15.82
C GLN A 356 -8.91 15.41 -16.53
N ILE A 357 -7.58 15.30 -16.43
CA ILE A 357 -6.65 16.21 -17.10
C ILE A 357 -6.80 16.08 -18.62
N LEU A 358 -6.83 14.84 -19.12
CA LEU A 358 -7.03 14.55 -20.55
C LEU A 358 -8.36 15.10 -21.04
N HIS A 359 -9.44 14.85 -20.30
CA HIS A 359 -10.78 15.34 -20.64
C HIS A 359 -10.84 16.88 -20.70
N ARG A 360 -10.28 17.56 -19.70
CA ARG A 360 -10.24 19.04 -19.67
C ARG A 360 -9.45 19.61 -20.85
N LYS A 361 -8.26 19.05 -21.13
CA LYS A 361 -7.42 19.49 -22.26
C LYS A 361 -8.08 19.22 -23.61
N ALA A 362 -8.73 18.05 -23.77
CA ALA A 362 -9.47 17.71 -24.98
C ALA A 362 -10.63 18.68 -25.26
N ASN A 363 -11.39 19.08 -24.22
CA ASN A 363 -12.48 20.05 -24.36
C ASN A 363 -12.00 21.43 -24.84
N LEU A 364 -10.89 21.92 -24.30
CA LEU A 364 -10.29 23.19 -24.71
C LEU A 364 -9.76 23.13 -26.15
N ALA A 365 -9.16 22.00 -26.53
CA ALA A 365 -8.52 21.83 -27.82
C ALA A 365 -9.47 21.32 -28.94
N ARG A 366 -10.75 21.09 -28.63
CA ARG A 366 -11.76 20.55 -29.56
C ARG A 366 -11.87 21.33 -30.88
N LYS A 367 -11.71 22.66 -30.82
CA LYS A 367 -11.77 23.54 -32.00
C LYS A 367 -10.44 23.70 -32.74
N ILE A 368 -9.34 23.19 -32.17
CA ILE A 368 -7.97 23.37 -32.66
C ILE A 368 -7.47 22.10 -33.36
N HIS A 369 -7.91 20.92 -32.92
CA HIS A 369 -7.46 19.64 -33.47
C HIS A 369 -8.13 19.20 -34.78
N CYS A 370 -9.05 19.98 -35.35
CA CYS A 370 -9.69 19.65 -36.63
C CYS A 370 -8.69 19.56 -37.81
N THR A 371 -7.50 20.15 -37.67
CA THR A 371 -6.41 20.08 -38.65
C THR A 371 -5.32 19.08 -38.28
N SER A 372 -5.41 18.43 -37.11
CA SER A 372 -4.42 17.47 -36.64
C SER A 372 -4.54 16.15 -37.40
N ARG A 373 -3.40 15.66 -37.93
CA ARG A 373 -3.31 14.33 -38.56
C ARG A 373 -3.08 13.21 -37.53
N ALA A 374 -2.96 13.54 -36.25
CA ALA A 374 -2.69 12.57 -35.20
C ALA A 374 -3.89 11.61 -35.00
N ARG A 375 -3.59 10.32 -34.88
CA ARG A 375 -4.56 9.26 -34.59
C ARG A 375 -4.08 8.44 -33.39
N ILE A 376 -5.03 8.05 -32.55
CA ILE A 376 -4.84 7.21 -31.36
C ILE A 376 -5.77 6.02 -31.52
N GLY A 377 -5.26 4.78 -31.42
CA GLY A 377 -6.06 3.56 -31.63
C GLY A 377 -6.89 3.56 -32.92
N GLY A 378 -6.33 4.12 -34.01
CA GLY A 378 -7.01 4.16 -35.31
C GLY A 378 -8.17 5.17 -35.43
N LYS A 379 -8.40 6.04 -34.44
CA LYS A 379 -9.34 7.17 -34.52
C LYS A 379 -8.59 8.51 -34.40
N SER A 380 -9.04 9.53 -35.12
CA SER A 380 -8.55 10.90 -35.00
C SER A 380 -8.93 11.50 -33.64
N LEU A 381 -8.20 12.53 -33.21
CA LEU A 381 -8.54 13.26 -31.98
C LEU A 381 -9.95 13.85 -32.07
N SER A 382 -10.34 14.38 -33.23
CA SER A 382 -11.71 14.88 -33.43
C SER A 382 -12.74 13.76 -33.26
N GLU A 383 -12.52 12.55 -33.79
CA GLU A 383 -13.42 11.41 -33.59
C GLU A 383 -13.53 11.02 -32.11
N TRP A 384 -12.41 10.95 -31.38
CA TRP A 384 -12.41 10.68 -29.93
C TRP A 384 -13.18 11.72 -29.11
N PHE A 385 -13.18 12.98 -29.55
CA PHE A 385 -13.75 14.12 -28.80
C PHE A 385 -14.98 14.76 -29.47
N SER A 386 -15.62 14.07 -30.43
CA SER A 386 -16.66 14.61 -31.31
C SER A 386 -18.08 14.66 -30.72
N ALA A 387 -18.40 13.87 -29.69
CA ALA A 387 -19.75 13.82 -29.12
C ALA A 387 -20.04 15.06 -28.24
N PRO A 388 -21.25 15.66 -28.31
CA PRO A 388 -21.72 16.58 -27.29
C PRO A 388 -21.85 15.82 -25.96
N PHE A 389 -20.97 16.17 -25.02
CA PHE A 389 -20.77 15.48 -23.74
C PHE A 389 -21.96 15.47 -22.77
N SER A 390 -23.09 16.06 -23.14
CA SER A 390 -24.31 16.13 -22.32
C SER A 390 -25.37 15.08 -22.67
N ALA A 391 -25.12 14.20 -23.65
CA ALA A 391 -26.16 13.31 -24.20
C ALA A 391 -25.65 11.90 -24.58
N ASN A 392 -24.72 11.32 -23.81
CA ASN A 392 -24.39 9.91 -23.99
C ASN A 392 -25.18 9.04 -23.00
N GLU A 393 -26.19 8.34 -23.52
CA GLU A 393 -26.90 7.23 -22.86
C GLU A 393 -25.97 6.06 -22.43
N LYS A 394 -24.67 6.11 -22.78
CA LYS A 394 -23.64 5.09 -22.47
C LYS A 394 -22.52 5.55 -21.50
N GLY A 395 -22.58 6.77 -20.95
CA GLY A 395 -21.62 7.21 -19.92
C GLY A 395 -20.15 7.30 -20.35
N ASP A 396 -19.24 7.32 -19.36
CA ASP A 396 -17.79 7.59 -19.47
C ASP A 396 -16.92 6.49 -20.11
N GLU A 397 -17.50 5.42 -20.67
CA GLU A 397 -16.76 4.27 -21.22
C GLU A 397 -15.71 4.64 -22.29
N TRP A 398 -15.99 5.65 -23.11
CA TRP A 398 -15.08 6.10 -24.16
C TRP A 398 -13.74 6.62 -23.60
N LYS A 399 -13.70 7.11 -22.35
CA LYS A 399 -12.49 7.65 -21.69
C LYS A 399 -11.47 6.56 -21.41
N TYR A 400 -11.93 5.41 -20.90
CA TYR A 400 -11.09 4.24 -20.71
C TYR A 400 -10.66 3.64 -22.04
N GLY A 401 -11.59 3.57 -23.01
CA GLY A 401 -11.26 3.16 -24.38
C GLY A 401 -10.18 4.06 -25.01
N PHE A 402 -10.25 5.37 -24.77
CA PHE A 402 -9.22 6.33 -25.22
C PHE A 402 -7.90 6.13 -24.47
N LEU A 403 -7.91 5.96 -23.15
CA LEU A 403 -6.70 5.72 -22.37
C LEU A 403 -5.98 4.45 -22.77
N HIS A 404 -6.71 3.33 -22.92
CA HIS A 404 -6.15 2.08 -23.39
C HIS A 404 -5.54 2.26 -24.79
N ALA A 405 -6.28 2.89 -25.70
CA ALA A 405 -5.77 3.19 -27.04
C ALA A 405 -4.52 4.10 -27.00
N LEU A 406 -4.47 5.09 -26.12
CA LEU A 406 -3.33 6.00 -25.94
C LEU A 406 -2.12 5.26 -25.38
N ALA A 407 -2.32 4.41 -24.36
CA ALA A 407 -1.26 3.62 -23.75
C ALA A 407 -0.55 2.70 -24.75
N ASP A 408 -1.25 2.26 -25.79
CA ASP A 408 -0.72 1.41 -26.86
C ASP A 408 -0.27 2.19 -28.11
N SER A 409 -0.48 3.51 -28.15
CA SER A 409 -0.17 4.32 -29.34
C SER A 409 1.25 4.86 -29.31
N ARG A 410 2.14 4.26 -30.11
CA ARG A 410 3.48 4.82 -30.39
C ARG A 410 3.41 5.91 -31.46
N PRO A 411 4.22 6.98 -31.39
CA PRO A 411 5.28 7.26 -30.40
C PRO A 411 4.77 7.98 -29.13
N TRP A 412 3.46 8.13 -28.96
CA TRP A 412 2.87 8.91 -27.86
C TRP A 412 3.18 8.31 -26.50
N VAL A 413 2.96 7.00 -26.34
CA VAL A 413 3.29 6.25 -25.13
C VAL A 413 4.16 5.05 -25.46
N HIS A 414 5.26 4.90 -24.73
CA HIS A 414 6.06 3.70 -24.65
C HIS A 414 5.88 3.09 -23.25
N ARG A 415 5.07 2.03 -23.14
CA ARG A 415 4.84 1.33 -21.85
C ARG A 415 6.17 1.01 -21.16
N GLY A 416 6.27 1.36 -19.88
CA GLY A 416 7.48 1.18 -19.08
C GLY A 416 8.65 2.12 -19.39
N ASN A 417 8.55 2.98 -20.42
CA ASN A 417 9.62 3.92 -20.78
C ASN A 417 9.06 5.33 -21.06
N SER A 418 8.76 6.01 -19.96
CA SER A 418 8.23 7.37 -19.89
C SER A 418 9.09 8.34 -20.73
N GLY A 419 10.42 8.31 -20.58
CA GLY A 419 11.35 9.19 -21.31
C GLY A 419 11.37 9.03 -22.84
N LYS A 420 10.92 7.90 -23.40
CA LYS A 420 10.75 7.72 -24.86
C LYS A 420 9.39 8.21 -25.37
N SER A 421 8.42 8.39 -24.48
CA SER A 421 7.06 8.81 -24.80
C SER A 421 7.03 10.27 -25.26
N ALA A 422 6.54 10.51 -26.48
CA ALA A 422 6.39 11.87 -27.01
C ALA A 422 5.39 12.70 -26.18
N TYR A 423 4.41 12.04 -25.55
CA TYR A 423 3.41 12.67 -24.71
C TYR A 423 4.01 13.38 -23.48
N GLU A 424 5.03 12.79 -22.84
CA GLU A 424 5.67 13.38 -21.67
C GLU A 424 6.58 14.57 -22.02
N ARG A 425 7.34 14.47 -23.12
CA ARG A 425 8.15 15.60 -23.61
C ARG A 425 7.28 16.82 -23.89
N ALA A 426 6.11 16.62 -24.50
CA ALA A 426 5.16 17.70 -24.78
C ALA A 426 4.50 18.31 -23.53
N LEU A 427 4.46 17.60 -22.40
CA LEU A 427 3.93 18.11 -21.12
C LEU A 427 5.00 18.86 -20.29
N LEU A 428 6.28 18.63 -20.54
CA LEU A 428 7.41 19.28 -19.85
C LEU A 428 7.86 20.59 -20.53
N ASP A 429 7.62 20.72 -21.83
CA ASP A 429 8.02 21.87 -22.65
C ASP A 429 6.96 23.00 -22.73
N GLY A 430 5.85 22.90 -22.00
CA GLY A 430 4.79 23.91 -21.93
C GLY A 430 4.31 24.14 -20.50
#